data_AF-A0A7S4G227-F1
#
_entry.id   AF-A0A7S4G227-F1
#
_cell.length_a   1.000
_cell.length_b   1.000
_cell.length_c   1.000
_cell.angle_alpha   90.00
_cell.angle_beta   90.00
_cell.angle_gamma   90.00
#
_symmetry.space_group_name_H-M   'P 1'
#
loop_
_entity.id
_entity.type
_entity.pdbx_description
1 polymer ?
#
loop_
_entity_poly.entity_id
_entity_poly.type
_entity_poly.pdbx_seq_one_letter_code
_entity_poly.pdbx_strand_id
1 'polypeptide(L)'
;GDDVRVAAFGPNYANEKFTPRCTAVSMGSSNNVQRELCRAKVLLVPTKAEGGPLVAAYAWALGVPVMMHNTGIAASCQECYARLTGDAAADAATALSIVRGADTDPRWQRP
;
A
#
# COMPACT_ATOMS: atom_id res chain seq x y z
N GLY A 1 -19.96 -11.24 2.03
CA GLY A 1 -19.65 -10.02 2.80
C GLY A 1 -18.16 -9.86 2.79
N ASP A 2 -17.66 -8.98 1.93
CA ASP A 2 -16.32 -9.12 1.33
C ASP A 2 -15.18 -9.08 2.35
N ASP A 3 -14.36 -10.15 2.33
CA ASP A 3 -13.22 -10.37 3.23
C ASP A 3 -11.99 -9.60 2.71
N VAL A 4 -11.98 -8.28 2.94
CA VAL A 4 -10.81 -7.45 2.66
C VAL A 4 -9.79 -7.65 3.77
N ARG A 5 -8.61 -8.15 3.40
CA ARG A 5 -7.47 -8.30 4.31
C ARG A 5 -6.53 -7.12 4.17
N VAL A 6 -6.16 -6.53 5.30
CA VAL A 6 -5.19 -5.44 5.37
C VAL A 6 -3.89 -5.98 5.97
N ALA A 7 -2.75 -5.66 5.34
CA ALA A 7 -1.43 -5.95 5.88
C ALA A 7 -0.73 -4.63 6.23
N ALA A 8 -0.33 -4.46 7.50
CA ALA A 8 0.43 -3.29 7.94
C ALA A 8 1.93 -3.62 8.01
N PHE A 9 2.81 -2.73 7.51
CA PHE A 9 4.28 -2.93 7.48
C PHE A 9 5.04 -1.90 8.34
N GLY A 10 5.81 -2.39 9.32
CA GLY A 10 6.49 -1.52 10.27
C GLY A 10 7.43 -2.27 11.22
N PRO A 11 8.37 -1.55 11.86
CA PRO A 11 9.39 -2.15 12.73
C PRO A 11 8.84 -2.61 14.09
N ASN A 12 7.66 -2.14 14.53
CA ASN A 12 7.21 -2.37 15.91
C ASN A 12 5.69 -2.40 16.10
N TYR A 13 5.01 -3.31 15.41
CA TYR A 13 3.56 -3.55 15.62
C TYR A 13 3.23 -4.51 16.76
N ALA A 14 4.23 -4.95 17.54
CA ALA A 14 4.05 -5.96 18.58
C ALA A 14 2.96 -5.61 19.61
N ASN A 15 2.64 -4.32 19.77
CA ASN A 15 1.66 -3.82 20.73
C ASN A 15 0.44 -3.16 20.09
N GLU A 16 0.32 -3.14 18.76
CA GLU A 16 -0.81 -2.50 18.08
C GLU A 16 -2.02 -3.44 17.99
N LYS A 17 -3.18 -2.94 18.38
CA LYS A 17 -4.45 -3.66 18.28
C LYS A 17 -5.09 -3.37 16.93
N PHE A 18 -4.89 -4.30 16.00
CA PHE A 18 -5.57 -4.29 14.72
C PHE A 18 -6.96 -4.92 14.82
N THR A 19 -7.88 -4.48 13.95
CA THR A 19 -9.17 -5.17 13.80
C THR A 19 -8.92 -6.60 13.27
N PRO A 20 -9.84 -7.56 13.47
CA PRO A 20 -9.65 -8.95 13.03
C PRO A 20 -9.41 -9.14 11.52
N ARG A 21 -9.67 -8.10 10.71
CA ARG A 21 -9.46 -8.09 9.25
C ARG A 21 -8.12 -7.47 8.84
N CYS A 22 -7.34 -7.01 9.80
CA CYS A 22 -6.02 -6.45 9.59
C CYS A 22 -4.97 -7.34 10.28
N THR A 23 -3.97 -7.74 9.53
CA THR A 23 -2.83 -8.52 9.98
C THR A 23 -1.61 -7.60 10.04
N ALA A 24 -0.99 -7.50 11.21
CA ALA A 24 0.30 -6.84 11.34
C ALA A 24 1.40 -7.71 10.73
N VAL A 25 2.21 -7.15 9.85
CA VAL A 25 3.34 -7.83 9.23
C VAL A 25 4.62 -7.11 9.64
N SER A 26 5.37 -7.74 10.53
CA SER A 26 6.68 -7.21 10.93
C SER A 26 7.64 -7.26 9.74
N MET A 27 8.33 -6.14 9.49
CA MET A 27 9.34 -6.04 8.42
C MET A 27 10.68 -6.71 8.78
N GLY A 28 10.76 -7.42 9.91
CA GLY A 28 12.00 -8.06 10.39
C GLY A 28 12.62 -9.09 9.44
N SER A 29 11.94 -9.50 8.37
CA SER A 29 12.56 -10.19 7.24
C SER A 29 12.00 -9.67 5.91
N SER A 30 12.89 -9.25 5.01
CA SER A 30 12.57 -8.76 3.66
C SER A 30 11.68 -9.72 2.87
N ASN A 31 11.83 -11.03 3.09
CA ASN A 31 11.03 -12.09 2.46
C ASN A 31 9.53 -12.01 2.81
N ASN A 32 9.17 -11.58 4.02
CA ASN A 32 7.77 -11.45 4.41
C ASN A 32 7.11 -10.27 3.69
N VAL A 33 7.81 -9.14 3.58
CA VAL A 33 7.30 -7.94 2.88
C VAL A 33 7.03 -8.25 1.41
N GLN A 34 7.99 -8.88 0.72
CA GLN A 34 7.83 -9.24 -0.68
C GLN A 34 6.64 -10.21 -0.89
N ARG A 35 6.50 -11.23 -0.03
CA ARG A 35 5.39 -12.19 -0.13
C ARG A 35 4.02 -11.50 -0.03
N GLU A 36 3.87 -10.55 0.88
CA GLU A 36 2.61 -9.84 1.05
C GLU A 36 2.36 -8.85 -0.10
N LEU A 37 3.39 -8.14 -0.57
CA LEU A 37 3.28 -7.27 -1.74
C LEU A 37 2.87 -8.06 -3.00
N CYS A 38 3.42 -9.25 -3.23
CA CYS A 38 3.02 -10.11 -4.35
C CYS A 38 1.51 -10.42 -4.36
N ARG A 39 0.85 -10.47 -3.19
CA ARG A 39 -0.59 -10.74 -3.03
C ARG A 39 -1.43 -9.46 -2.97
N ALA A 40 -0.82 -8.31 -2.72
CA ALA A 40 -1.51 -7.05 -2.52
C ALA A 40 -2.11 -6.52 -3.83
N LYS A 41 -3.38 -6.12 -3.80
CA LYS A 41 -3.99 -5.42 -4.94
C LYS A 41 -3.60 -3.95 -5.01
N VAL A 42 -3.29 -3.35 -3.85
CA VAL A 42 -2.87 -1.96 -3.73
C VAL A 42 -2.05 -1.81 -2.45
N LEU A 43 -1.04 -0.95 -2.48
CA LEU A 43 -0.28 -0.51 -1.31
C LEU A 43 -0.72 0.92 -0.94
N LEU A 44 -0.90 1.18 0.35
CA LEU A 44 -1.19 2.51 0.87
C LEU A 44 -0.04 2.94 1.80
N VAL A 45 0.57 4.09 1.50
CA VAL A 45 1.64 4.72 2.27
C VAL A 45 1.15 6.09 2.75
N PRO A 46 0.43 6.14 3.89
CA PRO A 46 -0.32 7.32 4.31
C PRO A 46 0.56 8.40 4.95
N THR A 47 1.86 8.15 5.15
CA THR A 47 2.75 9.06 5.88
C THR A 47 4.00 9.37 5.08
N LYS A 48 4.62 10.51 5.40
CA LYS A 48 5.91 10.93 4.82
C LYS A 48 7.12 10.25 5.46
N ALA A 49 6.91 9.24 6.32
CA ALA A 49 7.99 8.62 7.09
C ALA A 49 9.02 7.92 6.17
N GLU A 50 10.29 7.94 6.57
CA GLU A 50 11.45 7.55 5.76
C GLU A 50 11.40 6.11 5.19
N GLY A 51 10.65 5.21 5.82
CA GLY A 51 10.47 3.83 5.34
C GLY A 51 9.45 3.66 4.21
N GLY A 52 8.51 4.61 4.07
CA GLY A 52 7.42 4.54 3.09
C GLY A 52 7.90 4.50 1.64
N PRO A 53 8.84 5.37 1.22
CA PRO A 53 9.36 5.38 -0.15
C PRO A 53 10.05 4.09 -0.59
N LEU A 54 10.75 3.39 0.31
CA LEU A 54 11.42 2.13 -0.02
C LEU A 54 10.40 1.01 -0.27
N VAL A 55 9.38 0.88 0.58
CA VAL A 55 8.31 -0.11 0.39
C VAL A 55 7.50 0.18 -0.87
N ALA A 56 7.26 1.46 -1.18
CA ALA A 56 6.64 1.89 -2.43
C ALA A 56 7.47 1.47 -3.66
N ALA A 57 8.80 1.63 -3.62
CA ALA A 57 9.68 1.20 -4.70
C ALA A 57 9.63 -0.32 -4.92
N TYR A 58 9.61 -1.13 -3.85
CA TYR A 58 9.43 -2.57 -3.96
C TYR A 58 8.08 -2.95 -4.54
N ALA A 59 7.01 -2.25 -4.14
CA ALA A 59 5.68 -2.47 -4.68
C ALA A 59 5.61 -2.17 -6.18
N TRP A 60 6.22 -1.06 -6.63
CA TRP A 60 6.31 -0.73 -8.06
C TRP A 60 7.09 -1.77 -8.86
N ALA A 61 8.22 -2.27 -8.34
CA ALA A 61 8.98 -3.33 -8.99
C ALA A 61 8.17 -4.64 -9.17
N LEU A 62 7.12 -4.84 -8.37
CA LEU A 62 6.20 -5.97 -8.45
C LEU A 62 4.92 -5.65 -9.21
N GLY A 63 4.81 -4.47 -9.83
CA GLY A 63 3.62 -3.98 -10.53
C GLY A 63 2.43 -3.72 -9.61
N VAL A 64 2.66 -3.58 -8.30
CA VAL A 64 1.60 -3.28 -7.33
C VAL A 64 1.31 -1.79 -7.37
N PRO A 65 0.04 -1.38 -7.58
CA PRO A 65 -0.32 0.03 -7.53
C PRO A 65 -0.12 0.62 -6.12
N VAL A 66 0.34 1.88 -6.04
CA VAL A 66 0.71 2.51 -4.76
C VAL A 66 -0.01 3.84 -4.57
N MET A 67 -0.76 4.00 -3.49
CA MET A 67 -1.23 5.32 -3.04
C MET A 67 -0.27 5.87 -1.99
N MET A 68 0.30 7.04 -2.24
CA MET A 68 1.23 7.65 -1.30
C MET A 68 1.24 9.16 -1.38
N HIS A 69 1.65 9.81 -0.30
CA HIS A 69 1.92 11.24 -0.29
C HIS A 69 3.11 11.59 -1.20
N ASN A 70 3.09 12.79 -1.78
CA ASN A 70 4.20 13.30 -2.57
C ASN A 70 5.42 13.56 -1.69
N THR A 71 6.35 12.61 -1.65
CA THR A 71 7.66 12.71 -0.98
C THR A 71 8.75 12.35 -1.98
N GLY A 72 9.84 13.13 -2.03
CA GLY A 72 11.03 12.95 -2.88
C GLY A 72 10.97 11.92 -4.02
N ILE A 73 11.09 10.63 -3.69
CA ILE A 73 11.07 9.50 -4.63
C ILE A 73 9.71 9.33 -5.35
N ALA A 74 8.59 9.54 -4.65
CA ALA A 74 7.24 9.48 -5.23
C ALA A 74 7.06 10.46 -6.39
N ALA A 75 7.61 11.67 -6.27
CA ALA A 75 7.57 12.67 -7.34
C ALA A 75 8.24 12.17 -8.62
N SER A 76 9.29 11.37 -8.48
CA SER A 76 10.09 10.84 -9.59
C SER A 76 9.46 9.61 -10.26
N CYS A 77 8.42 9.03 -9.65
CA CYS A 77 7.75 7.81 -10.12
C CYS A 77 6.24 7.99 -10.33
N GLN A 78 5.77 9.24 -10.41
CA GLN A 78 4.34 9.58 -10.54
C GLN A 78 3.66 8.93 -11.74
N GLU A 79 4.37 8.81 -12.86
CA GLU A 79 3.84 8.26 -14.11
C GLU A 79 3.50 6.78 -14.00
N CYS A 80 4.11 6.08 -13.04
CA CYS A 80 3.99 4.64 -12.96
C CYS A 80 2.70 4.26 -12.21
N TYR A 81 2.50 4.66 -10.94
CA TYR A 81 1.43 4.03 -10.15
C TYR A 81 0.91 4.84 -8.94
N ALA A 82 1.09 6.16 -8.89
CA ALA A 82 0.78 6.96 -7.69
C ALA A 82 -0.42 7.91 -7.83
N ARG A 83 -1.39 7.81 -6.92
CA ARG A 83 -2.40 8.87 -6.68
C ARG A 83 -2.04 9.64 -5.40
N LEU A 84 -2.16 10.96 -5.50
CA LEU A 84 -1.83 11.94 -4.47
C LEU A 84 -3.16 12.51 -3.94
N THR A 85 -3.63 12.13 -2.77
CA THR A 85 -4.82 12.80 -2.20
C THR A 85 -4.49 13.63 -0.96
N GLY A 86 -3.47 13.25 -0.20
CA GLY A 86 -3.10 13.98 1.02
C GLY A 86 -4.09 13.79 2.17
N ASP A 87 -5.16 13.01 1.95
CA ASP A 87 -6.23 12.70 2.88
C ASP A 87 -6.32 11.18 3.07
N ALA A 88 -5.89 10.72 4.25
CA ALA A 88 -5.85 9.30 4.59
C ALA A 88 -7.22 8.61 4.49
N ALA A 89 -8.33 9.33 4.74
CA ALA A 89 -9.67 8.77 4.63
C ALA A 89 -10.08 8.58 3.16
N ALA A 90 -9.77 9.56 2.30
CA ALA A 90 -10.02 9.47 0.86
C ALA A 90 -9.14 8.38 0.20
N ASP A 91 -7.88 8.25 0.62
CA ASP A 91 -6.97 7.19 0.18
C ASP A 91 -7.51 5.81 0.57
N ALA A 92 -7.96 5.63 1.81
CA ALA A 92 -8.53 4.37 2.27
C ALA A 92 -9.81 3.98 1.52
N ALA A 93 -10.70 4.95 1.25
CA ALA A 93 -11.91 4.72 0.47
C ALA A 93 -11.60 4.29 -0.98
N THR A 94 -10.61 4.94 -1.60
CA THR A 94 -10.15 4.59 -2.96
C THR A 94 -9.53 3.19 -2.97
N ALA A 95 -8.66 2.88 -2.00
CA ALA A 95 -8.04 1.55 -1.88
C ALA A 95 -9.10 0.46 -1.74
N LEU A 96 -10.15 0.71 -0.95
CA LEU A 96 -11.27 -0.20 -0.81
C LEU A 96 -12.04 -0.39 -2.14
N SER A 97 -12.25 0.67 -2.90
CA SER A 97 -12.89 0.62 -4.23
C SER A 97 -12.10 -0.26 -5.21
N ILE A 98 -10.78 -0.11 -5.25
CA ILE A 98 -9.87 -0.94 -6.07
C ILE A 98 -9.94 -2.40 -5.64
N VAL A 99 -9.83 -2.68 -4.34
CA VAL A 99 -9.83 -4.07 -3.84
C VAL A 99 -11.12 -4.79 -4.21
N ARG A 100 -12.25 -4.06 -4.21
CA ARG A 100 -13.58 -4.53 -4.61
C ARG A 100 -13.79 -4.60 -6.13
N GLY A 101 -12.86 -4.09 -6.94
CA GLY A 101 -13.00 -4.02 -8.40
C GLY A 101 -14.03 -2.99 -8.87
N ALA A 102 -14.41 -2.04 -8.01
CA ALA A 102 -15.33 -0.96 -8.36
C ALA A 102 -14.60 0.23 -9.02
N ASP A 103 -13.31 0.39 -8.74
CA ASP A 103 -12.45 1.34 -9.45
C ASP A 103 -11.89 0.69 -10.72
N THR A 104 -12.16 1.32 -11.86
CA THR A 104 -11.80 0.82 -13.19
C THR A 104 -10.69 1.62 -13.86
N ASP A 105 -10.06 2.54 -13.12
CA ASP A 105 -8.92 3.30 -13.65
C ASP A 105 -7.79 2.32 -14.05
N PRO A 106 -7.30 2.39 -15.30
CA PRO A 106 -6.31 1.45 -15.81
C PRO A 106 -4.99 1.49 -15.03
N ARG A 107 -4.70 2.58 -14.30
CA ARG A 107 -3.50 2.69 -13.44
C ARG A 107 -3.53 1.74 -12.24
N TRP A 108 -4.70 1.20 -11.89
CA TRP A 108 -4.83 0.22 -10.81
C TRP A 108 -4.67 -1.22 -11.29
N GLN A 109 -4.50 -1.43 -12.59
CA GLN A 109 -4.24 -2.75 -13.13
C GLN A 109 -2.74 -3.01 -13.08
N ARG A 110 -2.38 -4.22 -12.63
CA ARG A 110 -0.99 -4.67 -12.79
C ARG A 110 -0.70 -4.79 -14.30
N PRO A 111 0.49 -4.39 -14.76
CA PRO A 111 0.92 -4.65 -16.13
C PRO A 111 0.93 -6.15 -16.46
#